data_AF-A0A9X1V7A7-F1
#
_entry.id   AF-A0A9X1V7A7-F1
#
_cell.length_a   1.000
_cell.length_b   1.000
_cell.length_c   1.000
_cell.angle_alpha   90.00
_cell.angle_beta   90.00
_cell.angle_gamma   90.00
#
_symmetry.space_group_name_H-M   'P 1'
#
loop_
_entity.id
_entity.type
_entity.pdbx_description
1 polymer ?
#
loop_
_entity_poly.entity_id
_entity_poly.type
_entity_poly.pdbx_seq_one_letter_code
_entity_poly.pdbx_strand_id
1 'polypeptide(L)'
;MKVTNSLSTLVVSSLLMLGMGAPAFAATDGNAQQVLSAHEEIATDLLINGKKVSSFPHLIAKDPYTGKMTSWVTVNAIQSVLLNMGIRSEWVAGQLILMMPLGYMSPTVDVPVHPLHKGQFSVVINAETVEYGPVQVQSQAQEESFQVRIPIYYVMQAFRVLHLQSRWNGRVWRINGQLPNAAKDIQAIGHFDHSVAIHLQNDTANELGIPVAPIAPAAPVTVVLPLPSHAVATTRRFPMGGGSIPMEDFVQTGHATYIVNGNLADIEQGYLSALKHAGYSDSGNGQMDNLKTGLHIDTMSFQPTHAVYNQQLQVNMDFMSLAGGKTLVEYHVTDVVLPARPQSSYLPTDITQVKMTIDHERPTNDVIWQHLITNQAVIARLVHAVNALQEIVPLGITSGGGLATAGVMVTDDQVATMDFYTSHGKKIVVKDTQIMGRWTTVTVGNLPLQDPSSSVWKVIKAIAGQDYGN
;
A
#
# COMPACT_ATOMS: atom_id res chain seq x y z
N MET A 1 7.99 8.99 82.52
CA MET A 1 8.38 10.29 81.95
C MET A 1 7.60 10.46 80.65
N LYS A 2 6.48 11.19 80.69
CA LYS A 2 6.23 12.46 79.95
C LYS A 2 6.48 12.40 78.43
N VAL A 3 5.36 12.23 77.70
CA VAL A 3 4.83 13.04 76.57
C VAL A 3 5.83 13.82 75.69
N THR A 4 5.82 13.59 74.37
CA THR A 4 5.25 14.53 73.36
C THR A 4 5.10 13.93 71.96
N ASN A 5 3.97 14.29 71.34
CA ASN A 5 3.56 14.05 69.96
C ASN A 5 4.39 14.87 68.95
N SER A 6 4.45 14.42 67.69
CA SER A 6 4.32 15.34 66.56
C SER A 6 3.46 14.71 65.45
N LEU A 7 2.36 15.40 65.13
CA LEU A 7 1.49 15.13 63.99
C LEU A 7 2.22 15.53 62.70
N SER A 8 2.08 14.73 61.65
CA SER A 8 2.29 15.18 60.27
C SER A 8 0.94 15.29 59.59
N THR A 9 0.54 16.53 59.33
CA THR A 9 -0.70 16.94 58.68
C THR A 9 -0.66 16.56 57.19
N LEU A 10 -1.56 15.70 56.75
CA LEU A 10 -1.82 15.47 55.32
C LEU A 10 -2.79 16.56 54.84
N VAL A 11 -2.29 17.47 54.00
CA VAL A 11 -3.13 18.46 53.32
C VAL A 11 -3.88 17.75 52.21
N VAL A 12 -5.19 17.55 52.40
CA VAL A 12 -6.14 17.23 51.33
C VAL A 12 -6.50 18.55 50.65
N SER A 13 -5.89 18.83 49.49
CA SER A 13 -6.37 19.88 48.61
C SER A 13 -7.49 19.34 47.74
N SER A 14 -8.71 19.70 48.11
CA SER A 14 -9.90 19.62 47.27
C SER A 14 -9.71 20.46 46.02
N LEU A 15 -9.72 19.83 44.85
CA LEU A 15 -9.78 20.54 43.57
C LEU A 15 -11.25 20.91 43.31
N LEU A 16 -11.53 22.21 43.32
CA LEU A 16 -12.80 22.80 42.90
C LEU A 16 -13.10 22.38 41.45
N MET A 17 -14.24 21.74 41.23
CA MET A 17 -14.91 21.75 39.93
C MET A 17 -15.54 23.12 39.71
N LEU A 18 -14.93 23.93 38.85
CA LEU A 18 -15.58 25.06 38.21
C LEU A 18 -16.03 24.61 36.83
N GLY A 19 -17.35 24.59 36.63
CA GLY A 19 -17.96 24.40 35.33
C GLY A 19 -17.54 25.52 34.39
N MET A 20 -16.85 25.16 33.31
CA MET A 20 -16.69 26.01 32.14
C MET A 20 -17.60 25.47 31.05
N GLY A 21 -18.56 26.29 30.65
CA GLY A 21 -19.48 26.00 29.56
C GLY A 21 -18.72 25.70 28.28
N ALA A 22 -19.21 24.72 27.53
CA ALA A 22 -18.77 24.45 26.18
C ALA A 22 -18.90 25.73 25.35
N PRO A 23 -17.85 26.22 24.66
CA PRO A 23 -18.06 27.15 23.58
C PRO A 23 -18.81 26.39 22.48
N ALA A 24 -20.07 26.77 22.27
CA ALA A 24 -20.75 26.49 21.03
C ALA A 24 -19.95 27.19 19.93
N PHE A 25 -19.11 26.43 19.22
CA PHE A 25 -18.54 26.87 17.96
C PHE A 25 -19.69 26.95 16.96
N ALA A 26 -20.25 28.15 16.84
CA ALA A 26 -20.95 28.52 15.62
C ALA A 26 -19.89 28.50 14.50
N ALA A 27 -19.87 27.40 13.75
CA ALA A 27 -19.22 27.33 12.46
C ALA A 27 -19.89 28.39 11.58
N THR A 28 -19.22 29.53 11.44
CA THR A 28 -19.50 30.43 10.33
C THR A 28 -18.89 29.75 9.11
N ASP A 29 -19.74 29.02 8.38
CA ASP A 29 -19.45 28.48 7.06
C ASP A 29 -19.16 29.64 6.10
N GLY A 30 -17.92 30.10 6.13
CA GLY A 30 -17.34 30.97 5.12
C GLY A 30 -16.95 30.15 3.90
N ASN A 31 -17.82 30.15 2.90
CA ASN A 31 -17.54 29.96 1.46
C ASN A 31 -16.04 30.06 1.09
N ALA A 32 -15.44 29.18 0.29
CA ALA A 32 -16.01 28.52 -0.86
C ALA A 32 -15.24 27.22 -1.18
N GLN A 33 -15.92 26.07 -1.15
CA GLN A 33 -15.68 25.10 -2.21
C GLN A 33 -16.27 25.72 -3.48
N GLN A 34 -15.46 26.50 -4.21
CA GLN A 34 -15.80 26.78 -5.60
C GLN A 34 -15.92 25.43 -6.28
N VAL A 35 -17.14 25.04 -6.61
CA VAL A 35 -17.43 23.96 -7.54
C VAL A 35 -16.75 24.36 -8.84
N LEU A 36 -15.51 23.90 -9.02
CA LEU A 36 -14.75 24.10 -10.23
C LEU A 36 -15.59 23.45 -11.34
N SER A 37 -16.18 24.28 -12.21
CA SER A 37 -16.84 23.84 -13.44
C SER A 37 -15.90 22.87 -14.18
N ALA A 38 -16.40 21.91 -14.95
CA ALA A 38 -15.52 20.95 -15.65
C ALA A 38 -14.46 21.70 -16.50
N HIS A 39 -13.23 21.79 -15.98
CA HIS A 39 -12.12 22.38 -16.73
C HIS A 39 -11.59 21.29 -17.65
N GLU A 40 -11.41 21.63 -18.92
CA GLU A 40 -10.83 20.72 -19.91
C GLU A 40 -9.45 20.26 -19.44
N GLU A 41 -9.26 18.93 -19.37
CA GLU A 41 -7.94 18.36 -19.12
C GLU A 41 -7.09 18.46 -20.37
N ILE A 42 -5.94 19.14 -20.26
CA ILE A 42 -5.04 19.32 -21.39
C ILE A 42 -3.92 18.28 -21.30
N ALA A 43 -3.82 17.45 -22.34
CA ALA A 43 -2.71 16.50 -22.48
C ALA A 43 -1.37 17.24 -22.58
N THR A 44 -0.41 16.78 -21.78
CA THR A 44 0.91 17.39 -21.61
C THR A 44 1.98 16.41 -22.00
N ASP A 45 2.97 16.84 -22.78
CA ASP A 45 4.15 16.04 -23.06
C ASP A 45 5.28 16.34 -22.08
N LEU A 46 5.85 15.29 -21.49
CA LEU A 46 7.06 15.36 -20.69
C LEU A 46 8.28 15.05 -21.55
N LEU A 47 9.23 15.99 -21.60
CA LEU A 47 10.51 15.83 -22.26
C LEU A 47 11.62 15.92 -21.23
N ILE A 48 12.43 14.87 -21.13
CA ILE A 48 13.64 14.85 -20.31
C ILE A 48 14.84 14.83 -21.25
N ASN A 49 15.72 15.81 -21.12
CA ASN A 49 16.92 15.97 -21.96
C ASN A 49 16.58 15.90 -23.47
N GLY A 50 15.48 16.53 -23.87
CA GLY A 50 15.00 16.59 -25.25
C GLY A 50 14.22 15.37 -25.76
N LYS A 51 14.20 14.25 -25.02
CA LYS A 51 13.44 13.04 -25.38
C LYS A 51 12.07 13.04 -24.70
N LYS A 52 11.00 12.78 -25.47
CA LYS A 52 9.67 12.54 -24.92
C LYS A 52 9.66 11.23 -24.14
N VAL A 53 9.29 11.28 -22.86
CA VAL A 53 9.29 10.12 -21.96
C VAL A 53 7.88 9.69 -21.56
N SER A 54 6.94 10.63 -21.42
CA SER A 54 5.55 10.34 -21.05
C SER A 54 4.61 11.48 -21.46
N SER A 55 3.31 11.25 -21.30
CA SER A 55 2.28 12.29 -21.39
C SER A 55 1.28 12.15 -20.24
N PHE A 56 0.75 13.26 -19.73
CA PHE A 56 -0.24 13.26 -18.64
C PHE A 56 -1.23 14.44 -18.77
N PRO A 57 -2.45 14.32 -18.24
CA PRO A 57 -3.40 15.44 -18.19
C PRO A 57 -3.01 16.46 -17.12
N HIS A 58 -3.29 17.74 -17.39
CA HIS A 58 -3.24 18.80 -16.38
C HIS A 58 -4.47 19.71 -16.47
N LEU A 59 -4.71 20.47 -15.41
CA LEU A 59 -5.79 21.45 -15.31
C LEU A 59 -5.20 22.85 -15.16
N ILE A 60 -5.82 23.86 -15.77
CA ILE A 60 -5.40 25.26 -15.58
C ILE A 60 -6.36 25.92 -14.61
N ALA A 61 -5.85 26.40 -13.48
CA ALA A 61 -6.65 27.12 -12.49
C ALA A 61 -5.83 28.19 -11.78
N LYS A 62 -6.53 29.12 -11.13
CA LYS A 62 -5.93 30.20 -10.37
C LYS A 62 -5.20 29.64 -9.14
N ASP A 63 -3.93 29.98 -9.01
CA ASP A 63 -3.13 29.76 -7.80
C ASP A 63 -3.68 30.65 -6.67
N PRO A 64 -4.11 30.07 -5.52
CA PRO A 64 -4.65 30.85 -4.42
C PRO A 64 -3.63 31.78 -3.75
N TYR A 65 -2.33 31.51 -3.85
CA TYR A 65 -1.29 32.35 -3.22
C TYR A 65 -0.96 33.57 -4.08
N THR A 66 -0.87 33.40 -5.40
CA THR A 66 -0.45 34.48 -6.31
C THR A 66 -1.59 35.13 -7.07
N GLY A 67 -2.75 34.48 -7.13
CA GLY A 67 -3.88 34.88 -7.96
C GLY A 67 -3.66 34.74 -9.47
N LYS A 68 -2.56 34.11 -9.91
CA LYS A 68 -2.25 33.90 -11.33
C LYS A 68 -2.72 32.52 -11.79
N MET A 69 -2.99 32.36 -13.08
CA MET A 69 -3.28 31.04 -13.65
C MET A 69 -2.02 30.18 -13.63
N THR A 70 -2.16 28.93 -13.20
CA THR A 70 -1.09 27.93 -13.18
C THR A 70 -1.62 26.56 -13.61
N SER A 71 -0.72 25.66 -13.97
CA SER A 71 -1.04 24.28 -14.35
C SER A 71 -0.94 23.36 -13.13
N TRP A 72 -2.03 22.68 -12.82
CA TRP A 72 -2.22 21.73 -11.72
C TRP A 72 -2.14 20.31 -12.25
N VAL A 73 -1.23 19.52 -11.68
CA VAL A 73 -0.95 18.15 -12.08
C VAL A 73 -1.18 17.23 -10.90
N THR A 74 -1.61 16.00 -11.17
CA THR A 74 -1.83 15.00 -10.13
C THR A 74 -0.50 14.63 -9.48
N VAL A 75 -0.53 14.35 -8.17
CA VAL A 75 0.65 13.88 -7.45
C VAL A 75 1.26 12.64 -8.11
N ASN A 76 0.44 11.69 -8.54
CA ASN A 76 0.91 10.48 -9.25
C ASN A 76 1.67 10.80 -10.54
N ALA A 77 1.24 11.81 -11.30
CA ALA A 77 1.95 12.22 -12.51
C ALA A 77 3.29 12.89 -12.16
N ILE A 78 3.36 13.68 -11.08
CA ILE A 78 4.62 14.25 -10.57
C ILE A 78 5.57 13.13 -10.11
N GLN A 79 5.09 12.14 -9.35
CA GLN A 79 5.90 11.00 -8.92
C GLN A 79 6.41 10.19 -10.13
N SER A 80 5.58 10.04 -11.17
CA SER A 80 6.01 9.41 -12.43
C SER A 80 7.10 10.20 -13.15
N VAL A 81 7.01 11.54 -13.15
CA VAL A 81 8.07 12.41 -13.70
C VAL A 81 9.37 12.22 -12.92
N LEU A 82 9.30 12.28 -11.58
CA LEU A 82 10.43 12.12 -10.68
C LEU A 82 11.10 10.75 -10.87
N LEU A 83 10.31 9.68 -10.96
CA LEU A 83 10.81 8.33 -11.22
C LEU A 83 11.55 8.23 -12.55
N ASN A 84 11.03 8.85 -13.62
CA ASN A 84 11.73 8.91 -14.93
C ASN A 84 13.05 9.70 -14.88
N MET A 85 13.26 10.49 -13.82
CA MET A 85 14.51 11.20 -13.55
C MET A 85 15.42 10.44 -12.59
N GLY A 86 15.04 9.24 -12.15
CA GLY A 86 15.75 8.49 -11.11
C GLY A 86 15.60 9.09 -9.70
N ILE A 87 14.62 9.97 -9.49
CA ILE A 87 14.27 10.51 -8.17
C ILE A 87 13.12 9.70 -7.62
N ARG A 88 13.31 9.06 -6.48
CA ARG A 88 12.22 8.43 -5.76
C ARG A 88 11.41 9.50 -5.04
N SER A 89 10.10 9.31 -4.99
CA SER A 89 9.23 10.28 -4.32
C SER A 89 7.97 9.68 -3.75
N GLU A 90 7.57 10.16 -2.58
CA GLU A 90 6.38 9.73 -1.86
C GLU A 90 5.50 10.93 -1.52
N TRP A 91 4.20 10.69 -1.44
CA TRP A 91 3.24 11.68 -0.96
C TRP A 91 2.67 11.25 0.39
N VAL A 92 3.04 11.97 1.44
CA VAL A 92 2.67 11.62 2.82
C VAL A 92 2.12 12.84 3.53
N ALA A 93 0.87 12.79 3.98
CA ALA A 93 0.26 13.82 4.82
C ALA A 93 0.43 15.28 4.34
N GLY A 94 0.34 15.51 3.02
CA GLY A 94 0.54 16.85 2.44
C GLY A 94 2.00 17.20 2.14
N GLN A 95 2.91 16.23 2.17
CA GLN A 95 4.32 16.42 1.82
C GLN A 95 4.65 15.60 0.59
N LEU A 96 5.28 16.22 -0.40
CA LEU A 96 5.96 15.53 -1.48
C LEU A 96 7.42 15.33 -1.04
N ILE A 97 7.75 14.12 -0.60
CA ILE A 97 9.08 13.75 -0.13
C ILE A 97 9.87 13.22 -1.31
N LEU A 98 11.03 13.79 -1.60
CA LEU A 98 11.97 13.39 -2.63
C LEU A 98 13.17 12.75 -1.94
N MET A 99 13.38 11.47 -2.22
CA MET A 99 14.52 10.71 -1.74
C MET A 99 15.56 10.74 -2.85
N MET A 100 16.62 11.52 -2.62
CA MET A 100 17.73 11.63 -3.56
C MET A 100 18.68 10.44 -3.39
N PRO A 101 19.37 10.02 -4.46
CA PRO A 101 20.47 9.06 -4.38
C PRO A 101 21.47 9.38 -3.25
N LEU A 102 21.97 8.34 -2.57
CA LEU A 102 23.04 8.51 -1.56
C LEU A 102 24.24 9.28 -2.13
N GLY A 103 24.76 10.21 -1.33
CA GLY A 103 25.84 11.13 -1.73
C GLY A 103 25.35 12.46 -2.29
N TYR A 104 24.05 12.59 -2.58
CA TYR A 104 23.44 13.89 -2.82
C TYR A 104 23.19 14.60 -1.48
N MET A 105 23.99 15.62 -1.18
CA MET A 105 23.70 16.48 -0.03
C MET A 105 22.50 17.37 -0.38
N SER A 106 21.49 17.42 0.51
CA SER A 106 20.42 18.40 0.38
C SER A 106 21.05 19.78 0.25
N PRO A 107 20.70 20.57 -0.77
CA PRO A 107 21.17 21.94 -0.86
C PRO A 107 20.51 22.68 0.29
N THR A 108 21.32 23.32 1.14
CA THR A 108 20.77 24.14 2.22
C THR A 108 19.98 25.29 1.62
N VAL A 109 18.67 25.31 1.86
CA VAL A 109 17.79 26.40 1.42
C VAL A 109 17.27 27.14 2.65
N ASP A 110 17.34 28.46 2.63
CA ASP A 110 16.77 29.30 3.68
C ASP A 110 15.25 29.41 3.50
N VAL A 111 14.54 28.30 3.72
CA VAL A 111 13.07 28.24 3.75
C VAL A 111 12.62 28.15 5.20
N PRO A 112 11.90 29.16 5.72
CA PRO A 112 11.37 29.10 7.08
C PRO A 112 10.42 27.90 7.25
N VAL A 113 10.82 26.93 8.07
CA VAL A 113 10.02 25.73 8.35
C VAL A 113 8.83 26.10 9.25
N HIS A 114 7.63 25.77 8.80
CA HIS A 114 6.39 25.93 9.57
C HIS A 114 5.43 24.74 9.38
N PRO A 115 4.48 24.52 10.30
CA PRO A 115 3.45 23.48 10.15
C PRO A 115 2.61 23.69 8.88
N LEU A 116 2.16 22.60 8.25
CA LEU A 116 1.27 22.67 7.10
C LEU A 116 -0.14 23.12 7.50
N HIS A 117 -0.70 24.07 6.76
CA HIS A 117 -2.09 24.48 6.89
C HIS A 117 -3.01 23.73 5.91
N LYS A 118 -4.33 23.74 6.16
CA LYS A 118 -5.31 23.14 5.24
C LYS A 118 -5.19 23.78 3.85
N GLY A 119 -5.07 22.95 2.82
CA GLY A 119 -4.90 23.42 1.43
C GLY A 119 -3.46 23.81 1.07
N GLN A 120 -2.48 23.45 1.90
CA GLN A 120 -1.06 23.59 1.64
C GLN A 120 -0.37 22.23 1.51
N PHE A 121 0.75 22.20 0.79
CA PHE A 121 1.71 21.12 0.78
C PHE A 121 3.14 21.65 0.91
N SER A 122 4.08 20.77 1.24
CA SER A 122 5.52 21.07 1.16
C SER A 122 6.24 20.09 0.25
N VAL A 123 7.39 20.53 -0.27
CA VAL A 123 8.36 19.66 -0.92
C VAL A 123 9.53 19.45 0.03
N VAL A 124 9.83 18.20 0.32
CA VAL A 124 10.91 17.80 1.23
C VAL A 124 11.97 17.04 0.43
N ILE A 125 13.23 17.43 0.51
CA ILE A 125 14.35 16.76 -0.16
C ILE A 125 15.29 16.28 0.93
N ASN A 126 15.52 14.96 1.04
CA ASN A 126 16.39 14.36 2.06
C ASN A 126 16.14 14.93 3.48
N ALA A 127 14.87 14.96 3.90
CA ALA A 127 14.38 15.48 5.19
C ALA A 127 14.45 17.01 5.39
N GLU A 128 14.87 17.80 4.41
CA GLU A 128 14.84 19.26 4.46
C GLU A 128 13.66 19.82 3.63
N THR A 129 12.86 20.72 4.21
CA THR A 129 11.78 21.37 3.46
C THR A 129 12.37 22.45 2.56
N VAL A 130 12.13 22.35 1.25
CA VAL A 130 12.72 23.27 0.26
C VAL A 130 11.68 24.16 -0.44
N GLU A 131 10.39 23.87 -0.29
CA GLU A 131 9.32 24.64 -0.92
C GLU A 131 7.98 24.40 -0.23
N TYR A 132 7.10 25.40 -0.29
CA TYR A 132 5.70 25.30 0.13
C TYR A 132 4.77 25.78 -0.98
N GLY A 133 3.67 25.07 -1.20
CA GLY A 133 2.68 25.47 -2.21
C GLY A 133 1.26 25.11 -1.82
N PRO A 134 0.26 25.56 -2.59
CA PRO A 134 -1.12 25.17 -2.36
C PRO A 134 -1.41 23.79 -2.96
N VAL A 135 -2.36 23.05 -2.37
CA VAL A 135 -2.82 21.74 -2.85
C VAL A 135 -4.33 21.76 -3.11
N GLN A 136 -4.75 21.12 -4.20
CA GLN A 136 -6.15 20.90 -4.53
C GLN A 136 -6.50 19.44 -4.31
N VAL A 137 -7.53 19.18 -3.51
CA VAL A 137 -8.10 17.84 -3.30
C VAL A 137 -9.46 17.81 -3.99
N GLN A 138 -9.55 17.06 -5.08
CA GLN A 138 -10.79 16.87 -5.82
C GLN A 138 -11.41 15.53 -5.43
N SER A 139 -12.61 15.58 -4.85
CA SER A 139 -13.46 14.39 -4.69
C SER A 139 -14.09 14.05 -6.04
N GLN A 140 -13.98 12.79 -6.47
CA GLN A 140 -14.72 12.31 -7.63
C GLN A 140 -16.10 11.80 -7.17
N ALA A 141 -17.18 12.36 -7.71
CA ALA A 141 -18.54 12.10 -7.22
C ALA A 141 -19.01 10.64 -7.37
N GLN A 142 -18.26 9.79 -8.06
CA GLN A 142 -18.60 8.38 -8.31
C GLN A 142 -17.56 7.38 -7.78
N GLU A 143 -16.38 7.83 -7.38
CA GLU A 143 -15.32 6.97 -6.87
C GLU A 143 -14.86 7.55 -5.54
N GLU A 144 -14.86 6.75 -4.47
CA GLU A 144 -14.36 7.13 -3.14
C GLU A 144 -12.86 7.49 -3.11
N SER A 145 -12.21 7.60 -4.28
CA SER A 145 -10.85 8.08 -4.43
C SER A 145 -10.79 9.61 -4.52
N PHE A 146 -9.93 10.20 -3.69
CA PHE A 146 -9.56 11.60 -3.81
C PHE A 146 -8.39 11.74 -4.80
N GLN A 147 -8.50 12.71 -5.71
CA GLN A 147 -7.39 13.07 -6.57
C GLN A 147 -6.70 14.32 -6.00
N VAL A 148 -5.42 14.18 -5.66
CA VAL A 148 -4.59 15.28 -5.17
C VAL A 148 -3.83 15.90 -6.33
N ARG A 149 -3.94 17.22 -6.48
CA ARG A 149 -3.22 18.00 -7.49
C ARG A 149 -2.38 19.08 -6.85
N ILE A 150 -1.17 19.26 -7.37
CA ILE A 150 -0.25 20.34 -6.98
C ILE A 150 0.18 21.15 -8.22
N PRO A 151 0.51 22.44 -8.08
CA PRO A 151 0.91 23.24 -9.23
C PRO A 151 2.34 22.90 -9.67
N ILE A 152 2.51 22.72 -10.98
CA ILE A 152 3.83 22.46 -11.59
C ILE A 152 4.85 23.52 -11.17
N TYR A 153 4.43 24.78 -11.03
CA TYR A 153 5.30 25.89 -10.66
C TYR A 153 6.15 25.61 -9.42
N TYR A 154 5.55 25.10 -8.33
CA TYR A 154 6.27 24.85 -7.08
C TYR A 154 7.21 23.65 -7.19
N VAL A 155 6.82 22.62 -7.93
CA VAL A 155 7.72 21.49 -8.27
C VAL A 155 8.92 21.98 -9.08
N MET A 156 8.71 22.90 -10.02
CA MET A 156 9.80 23.52 -10.78
C MET A 156 10.75 24.34 -9.90
N GLN A 157 10.27 24.96 -8.81
CA GLN A 157 11.15 25.66 -7.86
C GLN A 157 12.02 24.67 -7.10
N ALA A 158 11.43 23.59 -6.58
CA ALA A 158 12.21 22.52 -5.95
C ALA A 158 13.25 21.90 -6.91
N PHE A 159 12.96 21.80 -8.21
CA PHE A 159 13.94 21.35 -9.21
C PHE A 159 15.13 22.30 -9.37
N ARG A 160 14.96 23.61 -9.15
CA ARG A 160 16.09 24.55 -9.18
C ARG A 160 17.07 24.30 -8.05
N VAL A 161 16.55 23.91 -6.87
CA VAL A 161 17.35 23.48 -5.72
C VAL A 161 18.21 22.28 -6.12
N LEU A 162 17.66 21.36 -6.92
CA LEU A 162 18.37 20.22 -7.49
C LEU A 162 19.25 20.52 -8.72
N HIS A 163 19.45 21.80 -9.06
CA HIS A 163 20.15 22.24 -10.28
C HIS A 163 19.56 21.69 -11.59
N LEU A 164 18.29 21.30 -11.58
CA LEU A 164 17.55 20.85 -12.75
C LEU A 164 16.89 22.04 -13.45
N GLN A 165 17.11 22.17 -14.75
CA GLN A 165 16.51 23.22 -15.56
C GLN A 165 15.12 22.80 -16.02
N SER A 166 14.10 23.24 -15.30
CA SER A 166 12.70 22.97 -15.62
C SER A 166 12.05 24.14 -16.36
N ARG A 167 11.34 23.88 -17.46
CA ARG A 167 10.60 24.88 -18.25
C ARG A 167 9.23 24.35 -18.66
N TRP A 168 8.21 25.19 -18.50
CA TRP A 168 6.82 24.90 -18.83
C TRP A 168 6.30 25.89 -19.87
N ASN A 169 5.58 25.42 -20.90
CA ASN A 169 4.97 26.28 -21.92
C ASN A 169 3.45 26.07 -22.09
N GLY A 170 2.80 25.40 -21.15
CA GLY A 170 1.36 25.10 -21.20
C GLY A 170 0.98 23.80 -21.91
N ARG A 171 1.88 23.19 -22.70
CA ARG A 171 1.64 21.88 -23.35
C ARG A 171 2.79 20.90 -23.19
N VAL A 172 4.00 21.42 -22.96
CA VAL A 172 5.23 20.65 -22.90
C VAL A 172 5.98 21.05 -21.64
N TRP A 173 6.24 20.06 -20.79
CA TRP A 173 7.14 20.19 -19.66
C TRP A 173 8.53 19.69 -20.09
N ARG A 174 9.49 20.61 -20.18
CA ARG A 174 10.88 20.29 -20.50
C ARG A 174 11.71 20.33 -19.24
N ILE A 175 12.40 19.24 -18.95
CA ILE A 175 13.35 19.16 -17.87
C ILE A 175 14.70 18.78 -18.47
N ASN A 176 15.68 19.66 -18.29
CA ASN A 176 17.05 19.45 -18.72
C ASN A 176 17.97 19.41 -17.52
N GLY A 177 19.03 18.64 -17.63
CA GLY A 177 19.98 18.40 -16.57
C GLY A 177 20.06 16.93 -16.23
N GLN A 178 21.16 16.57 -15.60
CA GLN A 178 21.31 15.29 -14.94
C GLN A 178 21.46 15.63 -13.48
N LEU A 179 20.79 14.87 -12.62
CA LEU A 179 21.21 14.85 -11.23
C LEU A 179 22.69 14.47 -11.23
N PRO A 180 23.55 15.20 -10.52
CA PRO A 180 24.92 14.79 -10.28
C PRO A 180 24.91 13.31 -9.87
N ASN A 181 25.45 12.44 -10.73
CA ASN A 181 25.67 11.00 -10.54
C ASN A 181 24.51 10.00 -10.74
N ALA A 182 23.30 10.36 -11.21
CA ALA A 182 22.22 9.36 -11.28
C ALA A 182 22.18 8.47 -12.54
N ALA A 183 22.91 8.79 -13.62
CA ALA A 183 22.71 8.12 -14.92
C ALA A 183 23.97 7.78 -15.71
N LYS A 184 25.15 8.29 -15.33
CA LYS A 184 26.38 8.00 -16.08
C LYS A 184 27.06 6.68 -15.66
N ASP A 185 26.75 6.14 -14.48
CA ASP A 185 27.35 4.91 -13.98
C ASP A 185 26.38 3.72 -13.96
N ILE A 186 25.14 3.84 -14.47
CA ILE A 186 24.24 2.68 -14.61
C ILE A 186 24.85 1.61 -15.55
N GLN A 187 25.64 2.01 -16.54
CA GLN A 187 26.39 1.06 -17.37
C GLN A 187 27.54 0.36 -16.64
N ALA A 188 27.98 0.88 -15.48
CA ALA A 188 29.07 0.32 -14.68
C ALA A 188 28.59 -0.75 -13.68
N ILE A 189 27.28 -0.87 -13.42
CA ILE A 189 26.71 -1.90 -12.53
C ILE A 189 26.84 -3.30 -13.17
N GLY A 190 27.34 -3.42 -14.39
CA GLY A 190 27.45 -4.70 -15.08
C GLY A 190 26.09 -5.26 -15.50
N HIS A 191 26.12 -6.27 -16.35
CA HIS A 191 24.91 -6.94 -16.80
C HIS A 191 24.34 -7.81 -15.67
N PHE A 192 23.02 -7.78 -15.50
CA PHE A 192 22.25 -8.77 -14.71
C PHE A 192 22.05 -10.02 -15.56
N ASP A 193 23.17 -10.65 -15.94
CA ASP A 193 23.23 -11.84 -16.80
C ASP A 193 23.32 -13.14 -15.99
N HIS A 194 23.37 -13.05 -14.66
CA HIS A 194 23.31 -14.18 -13.74
C HIS A 194 21.95 -14.24 -13.04
N SER A 195 21.68 -15.39 -12.42
CA SER A 195 20.50 -15.58 -11.58
C SER A 195 20.87 -16.31 -10.30
N VAL A 196 20.21 -15.96 -9.20
CA VAL A 196 20.24 -16.73 -7.95
C VAL A 196 18.99 -17.58 -7.85
N ALA A 197 19.16 -18.85 -7.51
CA ALA A 197 18.06 -19.72 -7.08
C ALA A 197 17.94 -19.64 -5.55
N ILE A 198 16.84 -19.10 -5.05
CA ILE A 198 16.52 -19.03 -3.63
C ILE A 198 15.52 -20.15 -3.33
N HIS A 199 15.97 -21.10 -2.52
CA HIS A 199 15.11 -22.20 -2.05
C HIS A 199 14.33 -21.73 -0.83
N LEU A 200 13.02 -21.68 -0.96
CA LEU A 200 12.12 -21.35 0.12
C LEU A 200 11.93 -22.58 1.00
N GLN A 201 12.07 -22.37 2.30
CA GLN A 201 11.85 -23.39 3.31
C GLN A 201 10.74 -22.93 4.23
N ASN A 202 10.05 -23.89 4.84
CA ASN A 202 9.06 -23.54 5.86
C ASN A 202 9.84 -22.98 7.05
N ASP A 203 9.63 -21.69 7.35
CA ASP A 203 10.09 -21.17 8.62
C ASP A 203 9.23 -21.86 9.69
N THR A 204 9.86 -22.58 10.62
CA THR A 204 9.07 -23.28 11.62
C THR A 204 8.48 -22.26 12.57
N ALA A 205 7.16 -22.07 12.50
CA ALA A 205 6.30 -21.36 13.45
C ALA A 205 6.70 -21.57 14.94
N ASN A 206 7.31 -22.71 15.25
CA ASN A 206 7.82 -23.10 16.56
C ASN A 206 8.88 -22.16 17.17
N GLU A 207 9.75 -21.51 16.37
CA GLU A 207 10.79 -20.63 16.95
C GLU A 207 10.20 -19.36 17.59
N LEU A 208 8.96 -19.01 17.24
CA LEU A 208 8.24 -17.83 17.73
C LEU A 208 7.01 -18.17 18.59
N GLY A 209 6.81 -19.45 18.95
CA GLY A 209 5.67 -19.89 19.77
C GLY A 209 4.32 -19.86 19.03
N ILE A 210 4.35 -19.87 17.70
CA ILE A 210 3.16 -19.88 16.84
C ILE A 210 2.75 -21.35 16.61
N PRO A 211 1.44 -21.67 16.58
CA PRO A 211 0.97 -23.01 16.25
C PRO A 211 1.58 -23.51 14.95
N VAL A 212 2.01 -24.78 14.90
CA VAL A 212 2.43 -25.39 13.63
C VAL A 212 1.20 -25.56 12.76
N ALA A 213 1.30 -25.07 11.53
CA ALA A 213 0.34 -25.34 10.48
C ALA A 213 -0.06 -26.82 10.46
N PRO A 214 -1.37 -27.15 10.40
CA PRO A 214 -1.79 -28.55 10.37
C PRO A 214 -1.30 -29.28 9.11
N ILE A 215 -0.94 -28.55 8.04
CA ILE A 215 -0.44 -29.11 6.78
C ILE A 215 0.70 -28.22 6.27
N ALA A 216 1.93 -28.77 6.25
CA ALA A 216 3.07 -28.09 5.66
C ALA A 216 2.93 -27.98 4.13
N PRO A 217 3.49 -26.93 3.50
CA PRO A 217 3.64 -26.83 2.05
C PRO A 217 4.20 -28.12 1.41
N ALA A 218 3.64 -28.51 0.26
CA ALA A 218 3.87 -29.82 -0.35
C ALA A 218 5.32 -30.05 -0.85
N ALA A 219 6.06 -28.98 -1.16
CA ALA A 219 7.46 -29.02 -1.55
C ALA A 219 8.14 -27.65 -1.33
N PRO A 220 9.48 -27.61 -1.20
CA PRO A 220 10.24 -26.35 -1.30
C PRO A 220 10.00 -25.67 -2.65
N VAL A 221 9.62 -24.40 -2.63
CA VAL A 221 9.55 -23.55 -3.82
C VAL A 221 10.95 -23.01 -4.11
N THR A 222 11.35 -22.97 -5.39
CA THR A 222 12.62 -22.33 -5.80
C THR A 222 12.30 -21.12 -6.67
N VAL A 223 12.76 -19.95 -6.23
CA VAL A 223 12.57 -18.69 -6.96
C VAL A 223 13.88 -18.29 -7.59
N VAL A 224 13.85 -18.01 -8.90
CA VAL A 224 15.03 -17.60 -9.67
C VAL A 224 14.98 -16.09 -9.86
N LEU A 225 15.94 -15.36 -9.27
CA LEU A 225 15.98 -13.90 -9.29
C LEU A 225 17.23 -13.38 -10.01
N PRO A 226 17.14 -12.23 -10.69
CA PRO A 226 18.26 -11.66 -11.45
C PRO A 226 19.37 -11.18 -10.51
N LEU A 227 20.63 -11.51 -10.81
CA LEU A 227 21.80 -11.16 -10.00
C LEU A 227 22.89 -10.50 -10.88
N PRO A 228 23.55 -9.42 -10.44
CA PRO A 228 24.69 -8.85 -11.16
C PRO A 228 25.85 -9.86 -11.24
N SER A 229 26.56 -9.93 -12.38
CA SER A 229 27.72 -10.83 -12.59
C SER A 229 28.84 -10.68 -11.58
N HIS A 230 28.97 -9.50 -10.98
CA HIS A 230 30.05 -9.16 -10.06
C HIS A 230 29.60 -9.20 -8.58
N ALA A 231 28.39 -9.70 -8.30
CA ALA A 231 27.90 -9.91 -6.96
C ALA A 231 28.66 -11.08 -6.29
N VAL A 232 29.12 -10.87 -5.05
CA VAL A 232 29.84 -11.87 -4.27
C VAL A 232 28.98 -12.28 -3.08
N ALA A 233 28.63 -13.56 -2.99
CA ALA A 233 27.87 -14.10 -1.86
C ALA A 233 28.58 -13.82 -0.53
N THR A 234 27.82 -13.48 0.52
CA THR A 234 28.38 -13.17 1.84
C THR A 234 27.50 -13.72 2.96
N THR A 235 28.11 -13.97 4.12
CA THR A 235 27.40 -14.30 5.37
C THR A 235 27.18 -13.07 6.25
N ARG A 236 27.62 -11.89 5.80
CA ARG A 236 27.42 -10.63 6.52
C ARG A 236 25.92 -10.34 6.59
N ARG A 237 25.37 -10.27 7.79
CA ARG A 237 23.96 -9.97 8.03
C ARG A 237 23.72 -8.45 8.03
N PHE A 238 22.50 -8.06 7.68
CA PHE A 238 22.00 -6.72 7.97
C PHE A 238 21.95 -6.49 9.49
N PRO A 239 22.29 -5.30 10.01
CA PRO A 239 22.36 -5.05 11.45
C PRO A 239 21.00 -5.09 12.16
N MET A 240 19.92 -4.96 11.41
CA MET A 240 18.54 -5.12 11.86
C MET A 240 17.97 -6.27 11.04
N GLY A 241 17.41 -7.28 11.71
CA GLY A 241 16.92 -8.50 11.05
C GLY A 241 15.93 -8.16 9.94
N GLY A 242 15.99 -8.94 8.86
CA GLY A 242 15.18 -8.78 7.65
C GLY A 242 13.72 -8.47 7.95
N GLY A 243 13.12 -7.67 7.07
CA GLY A 243 11.77 -7.12 7.22
C GLY A 243 10.77 -8.12 7.81
N SER A 244 9.79 -7.62 8.56
CA SER A 244 8.77 -8.42 9.25
C SER A 244 8.28 -9.57 8.37
N ILE A 245 8.77 -10.78 8.66
CA ILE A 245 8.31 -11.99 8.00
C ILE A 245 6.87 -12.16 8.47
N PRO A 246 5.91 -12.27 7.54
CA PRO A 246 4.53 -12.44 7.92
C PRO A 246 4.45 -13.78 8.69
N MET A 247 3.79 -13.75 9.85
CA MET A 247 3.93 -14.76 10.91
C MET A 247 3.04 -15.98 10.69
N GLU A 248 2.61 -16.26 9.45
CA GLU A 248 1.54 -17.22 9.19
C GLU A 248 2.00 -18.66 8.99
N ASP A 249 1.07 -19.57 9.29
CA ASP A 249 1.18 -21.02 9.19
C ASP A 249 1.52 -21.56 7.78
N PHE A 250 1.57 -20.71 6.75
CA PHE A 250 1.77 -21.16 5.36
C PHE A 250 2.91 -20.46 4.64
N VAL A 251 3.75 -19.74 5.37
CA VAL A 251 4.84 -18.97 4.79
C VAL A 251 6.06 -19.85 4.59
N GLN A 252 6.56 -19.88 3.36
CA GLN A 252 7.90 -20.31 3.04
C GLN A 252 8.77 -19.07 2.86
N THR A 253 9.93 -19.08 3.51
CA THR A 253 10.90 -17.99 3.42
C THR A 253 12.20 -18.49 2.84
N GLY A 254 12.92 -17.60 2.17
CA GLY A 254 14.28 -17.84 1.73
C GLY A 254 15.00 -16.52 1.61
N HIS A 255 16.27 -16.50 1.95
CA HIS A 255 17.08 -15.30 1.83
C HIS A 255 18.45 -15.60 1.24
N ALA A 256 19.06 -14.59 0.62
CA ALA A 256 20.41 -14.67 0.11
C ALA A 256 21.06 -13.28 0.17
N THR A 257 22.31 -13.22 0.65
CA THR A 257 23.01 -11.95 0.83
C THR A 257 24.25 -11.86 -0.04
N TYR A 258 24.46 -10.69 -0.64
CA TYR A 258 25.53 -10.40 -1.59
C TYR A 258 26.19 -9.06 -1.27
N ILE A 259 27.48 -8.96 -1.56
CA ILE A 259 28.18 -7.68 -1.69
C ILE A 259 28.33 -7.40 -3.19
N VAL A 260 27.88 -6.22 -3.59
CA VAL A 260 27.87 -5.76 -4.98
C VAL A 260 28.77 -4.52 -5.07
N ASN A 261 29.60 -4.43 -6.12
CA ASN A 261 30.48 -3.28 -6.31
C ASN A 261 29.68 -2.18 -7.03
N GLY A 262 29.47 -1.06 -6.36
CA GLY A 262 28.64 0.04 -6.83
C GLY A 262 28.11 0.83 -5.65
N ASN A 263 27.80 2.11 -5.88
CA ASN A 263 27.07 2.89 -4.86
C ASN A 263 25.61 2.40 -4.77
N LEU A 264 24.97 2.71 -3.64
CA LEU A 264 23.62 2.22 -3.34
C LEU A 264 22.60 2.51 -4.45
N ALA A 265 22.52 3.77 -4.88
CA ALA A 265 21.50 4.21 -5.83
C ALA A 265 21.61 3.52 -7.19
N ASP A 266 22.83 3.33 -7.69
CA ASP A 266 23.08 2.59 -8.92
C ASP A 266 22.61 1.13 -8.77
N ILE A 267 23.03 0.44 -7.70
CA ILE A 267 22.64 -0.95 -7.45
C ILE A 267 21.12 -1.11 -7.39
N GLU A 268 20.42 -0.22 -6.67
CA GLU A 268 18.97 -0.25 -6.59
C GLU A 268 18.28 -0.09 -7.96
N GLN A 269 18.70 0.89 -8.75
CA GLN A 269 18.13 1.11 -10.07
C GLN A 269 18.38 -0.09 -11.00
N GLY A 270 19.56 -0.70 -10.87
CA GLY A 270 19.89 -1.96 -11.54
C GLY A 270 18.88 -3.07 -11.21
N TYR A 271 18.64 -3.32 -9.93
CA TYR A 271 17.68 -4.34 -9.47
C TYR A 271 16.25 -4.04 -9.89
N LEU A 272 15.82 -2.77 -9.75
CA LEU A 272 14.50 -2.33 -10.18
C LEU A 272 14.26 -2.62 -11.67
N SER A 273 15.23 -2.30 -12.53
CA SER A 273 15.13 -2.59 -13.96
C SER A 273 15.18 -4.09 -14.25
N ALA A 274 16.06 -4.83 -13.57
CA ALA A 274 16.26 -6.26 -13.82
C ALA A 274 15.05 -7.09 -13.40
N LEU A 275 14.45 -6.81 -12.25
CA LEU A 275 13.24 -7.47 -11.77
C LEU A 275 12.02 -7.15 -12.64
N LYS A 276 11.88 -5.89 -13.09
CA LYS A 276 10.85 -5.53 -14.08
C LYS A 276 10.99 -6.32 -15.37
N HIS A 277 12.22 -6.49 -15.87
CA HIS A 277 12.47 -7.31 -17.05
C HIS A 277 12.17 -8.80 -16.81
N ALA A 278 12.40 -9.29 -15.59
CA ALA A 278 12.07 -10.65 -15.15
C ALA A 278 10.57 -10.87 -14.85
N GLY A 279 9.70 -9.89 -15.13
CA GLY A 279 8.26 -10.03 -14.96
C GLY A 279 7.76 -9.74 -13.54
N TYR A 280 8.44 -8.87 -12.80
CA TYR A 280 7.99 -8.38 -11.49
C TYR A 280 7.53 -6.91 -11.58
N SER A 281 6.55 -6.54 -10.76
CA SER A 281 6.15 -5.14 -10.53
C SER A 281 6.59 -4.70 -9.15
N ASP A 282 6.97 -3.43 -9.05
CA ASP A 282 7.20 -2.75 -7.79
C ASP A 282 5.90 -2.72 -6.99
N SER A 283 5.93 -3.22 -5.75
CA SER A 283 4.79 -3.30 -4.85
C SER A 283 4.96 -2.43 -3.60
N GLY A 284 6.09 -1.74 -3.46
CA GLY A 284 6.34 -0.90 -2.29
C GLY A 284 7.82 -0.66 -2.02
N ASN A 285 8.07 0.27 -1.13
CA ASN A 285 9.40 0.61 -0.66
C ASN A 285 9.35 0.96 0.83
N GLY A 286 10.49 0.83 1.49
CA GLY A 286 10.67 1.21 2.88
C GLY A 286 12.06 1.77 3.09
N GLN A 287 12.22 2.54 4.16
CA GLN A 287 13.54 3.01 4.60
C GLN A 287 13.64 2.82 6.10
N MET A 288 14.82 2.45 6.57
CA MET A 288 15.10 2.34 7.99
C MET A 288 16.40 3.07 8.32
N ASP A 289 16.27 4.13 9.12
CA ASP A 289 17.37 4.93 9.61
C ASP A 289 17.63 4.66 11.09
N ASN A 290 18.90 4.46 11.44
CA ASN A 290 19.35 4.53 12.83
C ASN A 290 20.23 5.76 13.02
N LEU A 291 19.60 6.84 13.48
CA LEU A 291 20.27 8.14 13.71
C LEU A 291 21.46 8.05 14.69
N LYS A 292 21.52 7.04 15.56
CA LYS A 292 22.65 6.88 16.50
C LYS A 292 23.87 6.28 15.82
N THR A 293 23.67 5.34 14.88
CA THR A 293 24.77 4.65 14.19
C THR A 293 25.06 5.23 12.81
N GLY A 294 24.18 6.10 12.29
CA GLY A 294 24.22 6.58 10.91
C GLY A 294 23.91 5.48 9.89
N LEU A 295 23.36 4.36 10.35
CA LEU A 295 22.98 3.24 9.49
C LEU A 295 21.72 3.61 8.73
N HIS A 296 21.75 3.38 7.42
CA HIS A 296 20.65 3.58 6.49
C HIS A 296 20.44 2.29 5.71
N ILE A 297 19.21 1.80 5.68
CA ILE A 297 18.78 0.63 4.91
C ILE A 297 17.60 1.07 4.04
N ASP A 298 17.72 0.82 2.74
CA ASP A 298 16.63 0.97 1.79
C ASP A 298 16.03 -0.41 1.51
N THR A 299 14.71 -0.49 1.39
CA THR A 299 13.97 -1.71 1.06
C THR A 299 13.12 -1.47 -0.18
N MET A 300 13.15 -2.41 -1.13
CA MET A 300 12.23 -2.48 -2.26
C MET A 300 11.44 -3.78 -2.22
N SER A 301 10.13 -3.71 -2.46
CA SER A 301 9.23 -4.86 -2.52
C SER A 301 8.73 -5.08 -3.94
N PHE A 302 8.68 -6.33 -4.36
CA PHE A 302 8.25 -6.73 -5.68
C PHE A 302 7.27 -7.90 -5.63
N GLN A 303 6.34 -7.90 -6.57
CA GLN A 303 5.38 -8.99 -6.80
C GLN A 303 5.47 -9.46 -8.25
N PRO A 304 5.29 -10.75 -8.53
CA PRO A 304 5.25 -11.25 -9.90
C PRO A 304 4.04 -10.70 -10.65
N THR A 305 4.23 -10.33 -11.92
CA THR A 305 3.17 -9.81 -12.80
C THR A 305 2.38 -10.91 -13.51
N HIS A 306 2.94 -12.13 -13.58
CA HIS A 306 2.31 -13.26 -14.23
C HIS A 306 1.49 -14.11 -13.25
N ALA A 307 0.23 -14.37 -13.60
CA ALA A 307 -0.70 -15.20 -12.82
C ALA A 307 -0.28 -16.67 -12.64
N VAL A 308 0.79 -17.11 -13.30
CA VAL A 308 1.37 -18.46 -13.13
C VAL A 308 2.08 -18.57 -11.78
N TYR A 309 2.59 -17.45 -11.26
CA TYR A 309 3.14 -17.41 -9.92
C TYR A 309 2.02 -17.29 -8.89
N ASN A 310 2.25 -17.84 -7.70
CA ASN A 310 1.40 -17.59 -6.56
C ASN A 310 1.29 -16.08 -6.36
N GLN A 311 0.08 -15.52 -6.35
CA GLN A 311 -0.13 -14.09 -6.15
C GLN A 311 0.39 -13.61 -4.78
N GLN A 312 0.67 -14.56 -3.89
CA GLN A 312 1.22 -14.33 -2.56
C GLN A 312 2.76 -14.40 -2.51
N LEU A 313 3.44 -14.63 -3.65
CA LEU A 313 4.89 -14.52 -3.73
C LEU A 313 5.30 -13.04 -3.67
N GLN A 314 6.13 -12.72 -2.69
CA GLN A 314 6.72 -11.40 -2.52
C GLN A 314 8.25 -11.50 -2.45
N VAL A 315 8.92 -10.60 -3.15
CA VAL A 315 10.38 -10.46 -3.14
C VAL A 315 10.70 -9.10 -2.53
N ASN A 316 11.25 -9.10 -1.32
CA ASN A 316 11.80 -7.92 -0.70
C ASN A 316 13.32 -7.90 -0.91
N MET A 317 13.85 -6.71 -1.18
CA MET A 317 15.27 -6.49 -1.36
C MET A 317 15.72 -5.38 -0.42
N ASP A 318 16.65 -5.68 0.46
CA ASP A 318 17.26 -4.72 1.37
C ASP A 318 18.64 -4.32 0.86
N PHE A 319 18.96 -3.04 1.01
CA PHE A 319 20.19 -2.44 0.51
C PHE A 319 20.86 -1.59 1.58
N MET A 320 22.17 -1.71 1.72
CA MET A 320 22.95 -0.92 2.68
C MET A 320 24.30 -0.55 2.08
N SER A 321 24.61 0.76 2.10
CA SER A 321 25.91 1.25 1.64
C SER A 321 27.05 0.77 2.54
N LEU A 322 28.14 0.34 1.91
CA LEU A 322 29.39 -0.06 2.55
C LEU A 322 30.52 0.88 2.12
N ALA A 323 31.60 0.90 2.92
CA ALA A 323 32.81 1.60 2.54
C ALA A 323 33.40 1.09 1.21
N GLY A 324 34.04 2.00 0.46
CA GLY A 324 34.72 1.67 -0.80
C GLY A 324 33.78 1.53 -2.00
N GLY A 325 32.61 2.16 -1.97
CA GLY A 325 31.66 2.13 -3.09
C GLY A 325 31.09 0.73 -3.31
N LYS A 326 30.74 0.03 -2.23
CA LYS A 326 30.10 -1.28 -2.25
C LYS A 326 28.73 -1.18 -1.61
N THR A 327 27.84 -2.09 -1.99
CA THR A 327 26.51 -2.20 -1.40
C THR A 327 26.30 -3.63 -0.92
N LEU A 328 25.85 -3.78 0.33
CA LEU A 328 25.28 -5.03 0.81
C LEU A 328 23.84 -5.12 0.29
N VAL A 329 23.50 -6.25 -0.30
CA VAL A 329 22.18 -6.54 -0.86
C VAL A 329 21.68 -7.84 -0.25
N GLU A 330 20.46 -7.86 0.26
CA GLU A 330 19.80 -9.08 0.73
C GLU A 330 18.47 -9.25 0.01
N TYR A 331 18.26 -10.46 -0.51
CA TYR A 331 16.93 -10.89 -0.93
C TYR A 331 16.25 -11.52 0.27
N HIS A 332 14.98 -11.16 0.48
CA HIS A 332 14.04 -11.84 1.34
C HIS A 332 12.84 -12.22 0.50
N VAL A 333 12.68 -13.51 0.24
CA VAL A 333 11.58 -14.04 -0.56
C VAL A 333 10.61 -14.74 0.36
N THR A 334 9.35 -14.38 0.26
CA THR A 334 8.25 -14.97 1.02
C THR A 334 7.21 -15.49 0.04
N ASP A 335 6.78 -16.73 0.21
CA ASP A 335 5.65 -17.30 -0.53
C ASP A 335 4.68 -17.92 0.46
N VAL A 336 3.39 -17.65 0.29
CA VAL A 336 2.35 -18.23 1.15
C VAL A 336 1.69 -19.38 0.40
N VAL A 337 2.09 -20.60 0.72
CA VAL A 337 1.60 -21.81 0.06
C VAL A 337 0.40 -22.36 0.82
N LEU A 338 -0.79 -21.95 0.39
CA LEU A 338 -2.03 -22.44 0.98
C LEU A 338 -2.27 -23.92 0.64
N PRO A 339 -2.75 -24.73 1.58
CA PRO A 339 -3.11 -26.11 1.29
C PRO A 339 -4.30 -26.15 0.33
N ALA A 340 -4.42 -27.24 -0.43
CA ALA A 340 -5.61 -27.46 -1.24
C ALA A 340 -6.85 -27.41 -0.35
N ARG A 341 -7.87 -26.66 -0.79
CA ARG A 341 -9.16 -26.56 -0.11
C ARG A 341 -9.69 -27.96 0.23
N PRO A 342 -10.02 -28.26 1.50
CA PRO A 342 -10.53 -29.57 1.89
C PRO A 342 -11.78 -29.96 1.09
N GLN A 343 -11.84 -31.20 0.59
CA GLN A 343 -12.98 -31.69 -0.21
C GLN A 343 -14.32 -31.53 0.51
N SER A 344 -14.34 -31.64 1.83
CA SER A 344 -15.53 -31.44 2.66
C SER A 344 -16.09 -30.01 2.68
N SER A 345 -15.31 -29.03 2.22
CA SER A 345 -15.72 -27.63 2.17
C SER A 345 -16.36 -27.22 0.84
N TYR A 346 -16.33 -28.08 -0.18
CA TYR A 346 -17.06 -27.83 -1.42
C TYR A 346 -18.55 -28.08 -1.19
N LEU A 347 -19.38 -27.18 -1.70
CA LEU A 347 -20.82 -27.38 -1.72
C LEU A 347 -21.15 -28.53 -2.69
N PRO A 348 -21.99 -29.50 -2.28
CA PRO A 348 -22.37 -30.60 -3.14
C PRO A 348 -23.28 -30.11 -4.28
N THR A 349 -23.43 -30.91 -5.32
CA THR A 349 -24.26 -30.55 -6.50
C THR A 349 -25.75 -30.82 -6.29
N ASP A 350 -26.14 -31.51 -5.21
CA ASP A 350 -27.52 -31.92 -4.94
C ASP A 350 -28.27 -30.92 -4.03
N ILE A 351 -27.84 -29.65 -3.99
CA ILE A 351 -28.55 -28.59 -3.27
C ILE A 351 -29.91 -28.34 -3.91
N THR A 352 -30.97 -28.44 -3.12
CA THR A 352 -32.35 -28.25 -3.58
C THR A 352 -32.92 -26.89 -3.19
N GLN A 353 -32.38 -26.26 -2.15
CA GLN A 353 -32.90 -25.02 -1.59
C GLN A 353 -31.79 -24.22 -0.89
N VAL A 354 -31.87 -22.88 -0.97
CA VAL A 354 -31.01 -21.97 -0.22
C VAL A 354 -31.88 -20.97 0.54
N LYS A 355 -31.73 -20.87 1.85
CA LYS A 355 -32.32 -19.80 2.66
C LYS A 355 -31.26 -18.73 2.88
N MET A 356 -31.50 -17.52 2.38
CA MET A 356 -30.57 -16.40 2.46
C MET A 356 -31.10 -15.34 3.41
N THR A 357 -30.23 -14.82 4.27
CA THR A 357 -30.48 -13.72 5.20
C THR A 357 -29.39 -12.68 4.97
N ILE A 358 -29.74 -11.45 4.62
CA ILE A 358 -28.79 -10.34 4.51
C ILE A 358 -29.04 -9.39 5.68
N ASP A 359 -28.00 -9.18 6.48
CA ASP A 359 -27.98 -8.26 7.59
C ASP A 359 -27.14 -7.03 7.25
N HIS A 360 -27.59 -5.86 7.67
CA HIS A 360 -26.83 -4.62 7.59
C HIS A 360 -26.42 -4.26 9.00
N GLU A 361 -25.12 -4.24 9.31
CA GLU A 361 -24.63 -3.79 10.62
C GLU A 361 -24.74 -2.26 10.78
N ARG A 362 -25.94 -1.70 10.61
CA ARG A 362 -26.23 -0.29 10.92
C ARG A 362 -26.95 -0.21 12.26
N PRO A 363 -26.41 0.52 13.25
CA PRO A 363 -26.87 0.47 14.65
C PRO A 363 -28.27 1.03 14.93
N THR A 364 -29.09 1.37 13.92
CA THR A 364 -30.37 2.05 14.16
C THR A 364 -31.57 1.60 13.35
N ASN A 365 -31.47 0.67 12.39
CA ASN A 365 -32.62 0.07 11.69
C ASN A 365 -32.22 -1.24 10.99
N ASP A 366 -32.32 -2.38 11.69
CA ASP A 366 -32.00 -3.71 11.17
C ASP A 366 -32.99 -4.12 10.06
N VAL A 367 -32.68 -3.77 8.82
CA VAL A 367 -33.38 -4.35 7.67
C VAL A 367 -32.76 -5.72 7.41
N ILE A 368 -33.34 -6.73 8.06
CA ILE A 368 -33.04 -8.13 7.78
C ILE A 368 -33.84 -8.55 6.55
N TRP A 369 -33.18 -8.69 5.41
CA TRP A 369 -33.81 -9.24 4.22
C TRP A 369 -33.67 -10.77 4.24
N GLN A 370 -34.78 -11.50 4.13
CA GLN A 370 -34.79 -12.97 4.07
C GLN A 370 -35.43 -13.44 2.78
N HIS A 371 -34.78 -14.39 2.10
CA HIS A 371 -35.27 -14.93 0.84
C HIS A 371 -35.07 -16.44 0.75
N LEU A 372 -36.05 -17.11 0.13
CA LEU A 372 -36.01 -18.55 -0.09
C LEU A 372 -35.82 -18.86 -1.57
N ILE A 373 -34.63 -19.35 -1.91
CA ILE A 373 -34.26 -19.67 -3.29
C ILE A 373 -34.52 -21.16 -3.54
N THR A 374 -35.42 -21.46 -4.48
CA THR A 374 -35.69 -22.83 -4.97
C THR A 374 -35.39 -22.99 -6.45
N ASN A 375 -35.08 -21.90 -7.16
CA ASN A 375 -34.72 -21.93 -8.58
C ASN A 375 -33.35 -22.61 -8.77
N GLN A 376 -33.36 -23.78 -9.42
CA GLN A 376 -32.18 -24.61 -9.62
C GLN A 376 -31.05 -23.92 -10.39
N ALA A 377 -31.37 -23.05 -11.36
CA ALA A 377 -30.35 -22.31 -12.11
C ALA A 377 -29.66 -21.24 -11.26
N VAL A 378 -30.39 -20.62 -10.32
CA VAL A 378 -29.82 -19.68 -9.35
C VAL A 378 -28.94 -20.42 -8.34
N ILE A 379 -29.43 -21.54 -7.80
CA ILE A 379 -28.69 -22.39 -6.86
C ILE A 379 -27.37 -22.87 -7.50
N ALA A 380 -27.41 -23.38 -8.73
CA ALA A 380 -26.23 -23.82 -9.44
C ALA A 380 -25.18 -22.71 -9.61
N ARG A 381 -25.61 -21.46 -9.88
CA ARG A 381 -24.70 -20.30 -9.97
C ARG A 381 -24.06 -19.95 -8.63
N LEU A 382 -24.81 -19.99 -7.53
CA LEU A 382 -24.28 -19.77 -6.18
C LEU A 382 -23.27 -20.86 -5.80
N VAL A 383 -23.65 -22.13 -6.00
CA VAL A 383 -22.76 -23.29 -5.75
C VAL A 383 -21.48 -23.17 -6.56
N HIS A 384 -21.59 -22.84 -7.85
CA HIS A 384 -20.42 -22.63 -8.71
C HIS A 384 -19.54 -21.47 -8.21
N ALA A 385 -20.11 -20.32 -7.87
CA ALA A 385 -19.36 -19.17 -7.36
C ALA A 385 -18.58 -19.54 -6.06
N VAL A 386 -19.25 -20.17 -5.09
CA VAL A 386 -18.62 -20.59 -3.84
C VAL A 386 -17.56 -21.68 -4.06
N ASN A 387 -17.80 -22.65 -4.96
CA ASN A 387 -16.84 -23.73 -5.24
C ASN A 387 -15.66 -23.26 -6.10
N ALA A 388 -15.81 -22.18 -6.86
CA ALA A 388 -14.72 -21.57 -7.61
C ALA A 388 -13.73 -20.80 -6.71
N LEU A 389 -14.08 -20.54 -5.45
CA LEU A 389 -13.16 -19.94 -4.48
C LEU A 389 -12.08 -20.96 -4.10
N GLN A 390 -10.82 -20.62 -4.39
CA GLN A 390 -9.67 -21.51 -4.20
C GLN A 390 -8.81 -21.12 -3.00
N GLU A 391 -8.79 -19.84 -2.67
CA GLU A 391 -7.87 -19.29 -1.68
C GLU A 391 -8.51 -19.36 -0.29
N ILE A 392 -7.89 -20.14 0.60
CA ILE A 392 -8.18 -20.06 2.03
C ILE A 392 -7.59 -18.75 2.53
N VAL A 393 -8.33 -17.96 3.30
CA VAL A 393 -7.72 -16.81 3.97
C VAL A 393 -6.75 -17.36 5.01
N PRO A 394 -5.42 -17.20 4.87
CA PRO A 394 -4.51 -17.57 5.93
C PRO A 394 -4.90 -16.81 7.20
N LEU A 395 -5.13 -17.56 8.28
CA LEU A 395 -5.42 -16.99 9.60
C LEU A 395 -4.26 -16.05 9.96
N GLY A 396 -4.52 -14.75 10.05
CA GLY A 396 -3.49 -13.76 10.41
C GLY A 396 -3.18 -12.69 9.35
N ILE A 397 -3.61 -12.86 8.08
CA ILE A 397 -3.56 -11.75 7.10
C ILE A 397 -4.72 -10.78 7.37
N THR A 398 -4.60 -10.01 8.44
CA THR A 398 -4.88 -8.58 8.29
C THR A 398 -3.61 -7.98 7.72
N SER A 399 -3.51 -7.99 6.39
CA SER A 399 -2.39 -7.46 5.63
C SER A 399 -1.81 -6.20 6.26
N GLY A 400 -0.53 -6.26 6.61
CA GLY A 400 0.31 -5.15 7.07
C GLY A 400 0.52 -4.03 6.05
N GLY A 401 -0.46 -3.76 5.18
CA GLY A 401 -0.64 -2.44 4.59
C GLY A 401 -1.42 -1.56 5.56
N GLY A 402 -0.80 -1.12 6.66
CA GLY A 402 -1.19 0.09 7.38
C GLY A 402 -2.66 0.26 7.82
N LEU A 403 -3.45 -0.80 7.98
CA LEU A 403 -4.71 -0.74 8.74
C LEU A 403 -4.48 -1.40 10.09
N ALA A 404 -3.60 -0.80 10.88
CA ALA A 404 -3.89 -0.76 12.30
C ALA A 404 -5.32 -0.21 12.41
N THR A 405 -6.24 -1.02 12.90
CA THR A 405 -7.54 -0.59 13.42
C THR A 405 -7.32 0.28 14.65
N ALA A 406 -6.60 1.40 14.47
CA ALA A 406 -6.72 2.57 15.30
C ALA A 406 -8.06 3.21 14.95
N GLY A 407 -9.15 2.63 15.45
CA GLY A 407 -10.44 3.30 15.59
C GLY A 407 -11.14 3.78 14.31
N VAL A 408 -10.85 3.24 13.12
CA VAL A 408 -11.79 3.38 12.00
C VAL A 408 -12.98 2.48 12.32
N MET A 409 -14.03 3.05 12.89
CA MET A 409 -15.34 2.41 12.93
C MET A 409 -15.79 2.20 11.49
N VAL A 410 -15.64 0.98 10.98
CA VAL A 410 -16.22 0.57 9.70
C VAL A 410 -17.72 0.46 9.95
N THR A 411 -18.53 1.34 9.34
CA THR A 411 -19.96 1.48 9.66
C THR A 411 -20.90 0.87 8.62
N ASP A 412 -20.39 0.22 7.58
CA ASP A 412 -21.19 -0.28 6.45
C ASP A 412 -20.78 -1.69 6.01
N ASP A 413 -20.78 -2.62 6.95
CA ASP A 413 -20.60 -4.05 6.64
C ASP A 413 -21.96 -4.69 6.35
N GLN A 414 -22.03 -5.41 5.22
CA GLN A 414 -23.17 -6.25 4.86
C GLN A 414 -22.78 -7.71 5.03
N VAL A 415 -23.60 -8.49 5.73
CA VAL A 415 -23.36 -9.92 5.95
C VAL A 415 -24.50 -10.72 5.35
N ALA A 416 -24.22 -11.51 4.31
CA ALA A 416 -25.15 -12.51 3.80
C ALA A 416 -24.86 -13.87 4.44
N THR A 417 -25.83 -14.41 5.16
CA THR A 417 -25.83 -15.80 5.63
C THR A 417 -26.72 -16.64 4.73
N MET A 418 -26.16 -17.69 4.14
CA MET A 418 -26.84 -18.62 3.24
C MET A 418 -26.82 -20.04 3.83
N ASP A 419 -28.00 -20.57 4.11
CA ASP A 419 -28.21 -21.96 4.50
C ASP A 419 -28.54 -22.80 3.26
N PHE A 420 -27.59 -23.60 2.80
CA PHE A 420 -27.75 -24.53 1.68
C PHE A 420 -28.29 -25.87 2.19
N TYR A 421 -29.40 -26.35 1.62
CA TYR A 421 -30.03 -27.63 1.97
C TYR A 421 -29.88 -28.61 0.80
N THR A 422 -29.30 -29.78 1.09
CA THR A 422 -29.20 -30.92 0.15
C THR A 422 -30.54 -31.62 -0.04
N SER A 423 -30.61 -32.49 -1.05
CA SER A 423 -31.76 -33.40 -1.28
C SER A 423 -32.08 -34.32 -0.09
N HIS A 424 -31.11 -34.58 0.76
CA HIS A 424 -31.23 -35.38 1.99
C HIS A 424 -31.46 -34.55 3.26
N GLY A 425 -31.68 -33.23 3.14
CA GLY A 425 -31.95 -32.34 4.27
C GLY A 425 -30.71 -31.93 5.08
N LYS A 426 -29.49 -32.35 4.69
CA LYS A 426 -28.25 -31.84 5.27
C LYS A 426 -28.11 -30.35 4.97
N LYS A 427 -27.87 -29.55 6.02
CA LYS A 427 -27.62 -28.10 5.97
C LYS A 427 -26.12 -27.79 5.93
N ILE A 428 -25.72 -26.85 5.08
CA ILE A 428 -24.36 -26.27 5.03
C ILE A 428 -24.51 -24.75 5.10
N VAL A 429 -23.79 -24.11 6.00
CA VAL A 429 -23.85 -22.65 6.19
C VAL A 429 -22.69 -22.01 5.43
N VAL A 430 -23.01 -21.02 4.62
CA VAL A 430 -22.03 -20.13 3.99
C VAL A 430 -22.31 -18.71 4.45
N LYS A 431 -21.29 -17.97 4.87
CA LYS A 431 -21.42 -16.53 5.12
C LYS A 431 -20.54 -15.76 4.17
N ASP A 432 -21.04 -14.67 3.61
CA ASP A 432 -20.28 -13.72 2.81
C ASP A 432 -20.36 -12.36 3.48
N THR A 433 -19.22 -11.81 3.89
CA THR A 433 -19.10 -10.52 4.56
C THR A 433 -18.49 -9.52 3.59
N GLN A 434 -19.27 -8.54 3.16
CA GLN A 434 -18.82 -7.43 2.32
C GLN A 434 -18.37 -6.24 3.20
N ILE A 435 -17.08 -5.93 3.13
CA ILE A 435 -16.46 -4.79 3.82
C ILE A 435 -16.27 -3.66 2.80
N MET A 436 -16.89 -2.50 3.07
CA MET A 436 -16.78 -1.28 2.25
C MET A 436 -17.01 -1.49 0.75
N GLY A 437 -17.90 -2.42 0.39
CA GLY A 437 -18.25 -2.69 -1.01
C GLY A 437 -17.16 -3.32 -1.89
N ARG A 438 -15.98 -3.64 -1.34
CA ARG A 438 -14.81 -4.07 -2.14
C ARG A 438 -14.21 -5.41 -1.74
N TRP A 439 -14.25 -5.76 -0.46
CA TRP A 439 -13.61 -6.98 0.03
C TRP A 439 -14.66 -7.92 0.59
N THR A 440 -14.65 -9.16 0.10
CA THR A 440 -15.58 -10.20 0.53
C THR A 440 -14.82 -11.40 1.08
N THR A 441 -15.09 -11.72 2.34
CA THR A 441 -14.63 -12.97 2.97
C THR A 441 -15.81 -13.93 3.00
N VAL A 442 -15.63 -15.10 2.37
CA VAL A 442 -16.65 -16.14 2.32
C VAL A 442 -16.25 -17.27 3.26
N THR A 443 -17.07 -17.57 4.26
CA THR A 443 -16.85 -18.74 5.13
C THR A 443 -17.76 -19.88 4.71
N VAL A 444 -17.22 -21.09 4.55
CA VAL A 444 -18.02 -22.32 4.38
C VAL A 444 -17.84 -23.19 5.62
N GLY A 445 -18.88 -23.29 6.45
CA GLY A 445 -18.72 -23.77 7.82
C GLY A 445 -17.80 -22.82 8.60
N ASN A 446 -16.63 -23.33 9.03
CA ASN A 446 -15.61 -22.54 9.73
C ASN A 446 -14.38 -22.23 8.85
N LEU A 447 -14.40 -22.59 7.57
CA LEU A 447 -13.27 -22.37 6.67
C LEU A 447 -13.44 -21.03 5.95
N PRO A 448 -12.59 -20.02 6.20
CA PRO A 448 -12.60 -18.76 5.48
C PRO A 448 -11.96 -18.92 4.09
N LEU A 449 -12.59 -18.33 3.10
CA LEU A 449 -12.21 -18.31 1.70
C LEU A 449 -12.17 -16.86 1.20
N GLN A 450 -11.26 -16.55 0.30
CA GLN A 450 -11.12 -15.25 -0.32
C GLN A 450 -11.99 -15.17 -1.59
N ASP A 451 -12.78 -14.09 -1.72
CA ASP A 451 -13.51 -13.78 -2.94
C ASP A 451 -13.10 -12.39 -3.45
N PRO A 452 -11.91 -12.23 -4.04
CA PRO A 452 -11.37 -10.91 -4.42
C PRO A 452 -12.19 -10.26 -5.54
N SER A 453 -13.00 -11.04 -6.26
CA SER A 453 -13.84 -10.56 -7.35
C SER A 453 -15.29 -10.26 -6.92
N SER A 454 -15.61 -10.49 -5.64
CA SER A 454 -16.98 -10.50 -5.10
C SER A 454 -17.95 -11.28 -5.98
N SER A 455 -17.50 -12.44 -6.48
CA SER A 455 -18.26 -13.33 -7.35
C SER A 455 -19.54 -13.85 -6.69
N VAL A 456 -19.48 -14.21 -5.40
CA VAL A 456 -20.64 -14.67 -4.63
C VAL A 456 -21.63 -13.51 -4.46
N TRP A 457 -21.15 -12.35 -4.02
CA TRP A 457 -21.98 -11.16 -3.85
C TRP A 457 -22.64 -10.66 -5.14
N LYS A 458 -21.96 -10.77 -6.29
CA LYS A 458 -22.56 -10.45 -7.60
C LYS A 458 -23.79 -11.31 -7.89
N VAL A 459 -23.74 -12.60 -7.55
CA VAL A 459 -24.90 -13.50 -7.69
C VAL A 459 -26.01 -13.08 -6.72
N ILE A 460 -25.66 -12.76 -5.46
CA ILE A 460 -26.61 -12.28 -4.45
C ILE A 460 -27.34 -11.00 -4.91
N LYS A 461 -26.59 -10.01 -5.40
CA LYS A 461 -27.17 -8.75 -5.94
C LYS A 461 -28.10 -9.00 -7.13
N ALA A 462 -27.74 -9.93 -8.01
CA ALA A 462 -28.60 -10.29 -9.15
C ALA A 462 -29.93 -10.91 -8.70
N ILE A 463 -29.95 -11.66 -7.59
CA ILE A 463 -31.18 -12.22 -7.00
C ILE A 463 -32.00 -11.08 -6.38
N ALA A 464 -31.38 -10.26 -5.52
CA ALA A 464 -32.08 -9.15 -4.86
C ALA A 464 -32.66 -8.15 -5.86
N GLY A 465 -31.92 -7.81 -6.92
CA GLY A 465 -32.38 -6.88 -7.96
C GLY A 465 -33.57 -7.39 -8.79
N GLN A 466 -33.78 -8.71 -8.88
CA GLN A 466 -34.98 -9.27 -9.51
C GLN A 466 -36.24 -9.06 -8.65
N ASP A 467 -36.08 -8.95 -7.33
CA ASP A 467 -37.20 -8.77 -6.39
C ASP A 467 -37.57 -7.30 -6.17
N TYR A 468 -36.62 -6.36 -6.30
CA TYR A 468 -36.91 -4.92 -6.19
C TYR A 468 -37.54 -4.30 -7.45
N GLY A 469 -37.64 -5.07 -8.54
CA GLY A 469 -38.12 -4.61 -9.84
C GLY A 469 -39.56 -5.01 -10.19
N ASN A 470 -40.30 -5.65 -9.29
CA ASN A 470 -41.70 -6.07 -9.50
C ASN A 470 -42.65 -5.47 -8.45
#